data_AF-A0A418IFR9-F1
#
_entry.id   AF-A0A418IFR9-F1
#
_cell.length_a   1.000
_cell.length_b   1.000
_cell.length_c   1.000
_cell.angle_alpha   90.00
_cell.angle_beta   90.00
_cell.angle_gamma   90.00
#
_symmetry.space_group_name_H-M   'P 1'
#
loop_
_entity.id
_entity.type
_entity.pdbx_description
1 polymer ?
#
loop_
_entity_poly.entity_id
_entity_poly.type
_entity_poly.pdbx_seq_one_letter_code
_entity_poly.pdbx_strand_id
1 'polypeptide(L)'
;MNTQNEQHQLNQYKFQRNFINFPFLGFALVIAILNIVYPDINIMMTLFGLFFFYNGAILFIAFIKHYKRTIILALILTILSMILLGLSMYLYALTNNLF
;
A
#
# COMPACT_ATOMS: atom_id res chain seq x y z
N MET A 1 -36.53 -8.86 1.65
CA MET A 1 -35.45 -7.91 1.30
C MET A 1 -34.41 -7.95 2.41
N ASN A 2 -33.19 -8.41 2.10
CA ASN A 2 -32.15 -8.68 3.09
C ASN A 2 -31.26 -7.44 3.28
N THR A 3 -31.75 -6.48 4.05
CA THR A 3 -31.13 -5.17 4.34
C THR A 3 -29.74 -5.28 4.98
N GLN A 4 -29.42 -6.39 5.66
CA GLN A 4 -28.10 -6.62 6.27
C GLN A 4 -27.00 -6.89 5.23
N ASN A 5 -27.32 -7.58 4.13
CA ASN A 5 -26.35 -7.85 3.07
C ASN A 5 -25.97 -6.57 2.30
N GLU A 6 -26.94 -5.68 2.08
CA GLU A 6 -26.71 -4.39 1.40
C GLU A 6 -25.85 -3.44 2.24
N GLN A 7 -26.10 -3.37 3.56
CA GLN A 7 -25.27 -2.60 4.48
C GLN A 7 -23.83 -3.13 4.56
N HIS A 8 -23.64 -4.46 4.55
CA HIS A 8 -22.31 -5.06 4.52
C HIS A 8 -21.53 -4.74 3.23
N GLN A 9 -22.21 -4.76 2.07
CA GLN A 9 -21.58 -4.39 0.80
C GLN A 9 -21.19 -2.91 0.74
N LEU A 10 -22.07 -2.01 1.22
CA LEU A 10 -21.78 -0.58 1.28
C LEU A 10 -20.61 -0.26 2.21
N ASN A 11 -20.51 -0.93 3.37
CA ASN A 11 -19.40 -0.76 4.30
C ASN A 11 -18.07 -1.27 3.71
N GLN A 12 -18.09 -2.37 2.95
CA GLN A 12 -16.90 -2.83 2.21
C GLN A 12 -16.47 -1.83 1.14
N TYR A 13 -17.41 -1.25 0.41
CA TYR A 13 -17.11 -0.26 -0.65
C TYR A 13 -16.55 1.04 -0.08
N LYS A 14 -17.13 1.54 1.03
CA LYS A 14 -16.59 2.70 1.76
C LYS A 14 -15.19 2.41 2.31
N PHE A 15 -14.97 1.23 2.88
CA PHE A 15 -13.67 0.84 3.38
C PHE A 15 -12.62 0.76 2.27
N GLN A 16 -12.95 0.13 1.15
CA GLN A 16 -12.07 0.03 -0.02
C GLN A 16 -11.70 1.41 -0.58
N ARG A 17 -12.67 2.30 -0.75
CA ARG A 17 -12.40 3.64 -1.27
C ARG A 17 -11.53 4.46 -0.31
N ASN A 18 -11.81 4.38 0.99
CA ASN A 18 -11.17 5.23 1.99
C ASN A 18 -9.81 4.69 2.49
N PHE A 19 -9.65 3.37 2.59
CA PHE A 19 -8.46 2.73 3.14
C PHE A 19 -7.55 2.09 2.09
N ILE A 20 -8.01 1.87 0.86
CA ILE A 20 -7.14 1.35 -0.21
C ILE A 20 -6.86 2.46 -1.23
N ASN A 21 -7.91 2.99 -1.87
CA ASN A 21 -7.72 3.87 -3.02
C ASN A 21 -7.16 5.24 -2.64
N PHE A 22 -7.74 5.87 -1.61
CA PHE A 22 -7.30 7.20 -1.15
C PHE A 22 -5.85 7.24 -0.64
N PRO A 23 -5.41 6.32 0.25
CA PRO A 23 -4.02 6.30 0.71
C PRO A 23 -3.05 5.85 -0.39
N PHE A 24 -3.44 4.95 -1.31
CA PHE A 24 -2.60 4.61 -2.47
C PHE A 24 -2.34 5.84 -3.35
N LEU A 25 -3.39 6.61 -3.65
CA LEU A 25 -3.28 7.82 -4.48
C LEU A 25 -2.43 8.90 -3.79
N GLY A 26 -2.64 9.10 -2.48
CA GLY A 26 -1.83 10.02 -1.68
C GLY A 26 -0.36 9.60 -1.66
N PHE A 27 -0.09 8.30 -1.49
CA PHE A 27 1.27 7.78 -1.46
C PHE A 27 1.97 7.90 -2.82
N ALA A 28 1.26 7.61 -3.92
CA ALA A 28 1.77 7.82 -5.28
C ALA A 28 2.10 9.30 -5.55
N LEU A 29 1.26 10.21 -5.09
CA LEU A 29 1.46 11.65 -5.25
C LEU A 29 2.66 12.14 -4.43
N VAL A 30 2.81 11.68 -3.18
CA VAL A 30 3.97 11.97 -2.33
C VAL A 30 5.26 11.46 -2.97
N ILE A 31 5.28 10.22 -3.46
CA ILE A 31 6.44 9.65 -4.17
C ILE A 31 6.76 10.47 -5.42
N ALA A 32 5.77 10.80 -6.25
CA ALA A 32 6.00 11.53 -7.49
C ALA A 32 6.62 12.91 -7.22
N ILE A 33 6.07 13.64 -6.24
CA ILE A 33 6.61 14.95 -5.86
C ILE A 33 8.03 14.83 -5.30
N LEU A 34 8.26 13.89 -4.38
CA LEU A 34 9.59 13.71 -3.79
C LEU A 34 10.61 13.24 -4.83
N ASN A 35 10.21 12.40 -5.79
CA ASN A 35 11.11 11.95 -6.85
C ASN A 35 11.53 13.10 -7.78
N ILE A 36 10.62 14.06 -8.06
CA ILE A 36 10.93 15.24 -8.88
C ILE A 36 11.77 16.27 -8.12
N VAL A 37 11.40 16.56 -6.87
CA VAL A 37 12.02 17.66 -6.10
C VAL A 37 13.33 17.22 -5.43
N TYR A 38 13.38 15.99 -4.92
CA TYR A 38 14.52 15.48 -4.15
C TYR A 38 14.68 13.96 -4.32
N PRO A 39 15.28 13.50 -5.43
CA PRO A 39 15.46 12.08 -5.71
C PRO A 39 16.54 11.47 -4.80
N ASP A 40 16.16 11.16 -3.57
CA ASP A 40 17.00 10.48 -2.59
C ASP A 40 16.49 9.05 -2.36
N ILE A 41 17.39 8.09 -2.58
CA ILE A 41 17.10 6.66 -2.48
C ILE A 41 16.75 6.25 -1.04
N ASN A 42 17.29 6.93 -0.02
CA ASN A 42 17.01 6.68 1.39
C ASN A 42 15.56 7.03 1.73
N ILE A 43 15.09 8.16 1.20
CA ILE A 43 13.73 8.63 1.38
C ILE A 43 12.76 7.68 0.66
N MET A 44 13.08 7.29 -0.58
CA MET A 44 12.26 6.35 -1.35
C MET A 44 12.14 4.98 -0.66
N MET A 45 13.26 4.43 -0.20
CA MET A 45 13.27 3.16 0.53
C MET A 45 12.44 3.24 1.82
N THR A 46 12.56 4.33 2.58
CA THR A 46 11.79 4.56 3.81
C THR A 46 10.29 4.66 3.52
N LEU A 47 9.90 5.40 2.48
CA LEU A 47 8.52 5.54 2.05
C LEU A 47 7.94 4.18 1.63
N PHE A 48 8.62 3.45 0.75
CA PHE A 48 8.14 2.13 0.32
C PHE A 48 8.04 1.16 1.50
N GLY A 49 8.95 1.25 2.48
CA GLY A 49 8.86 0.49 3.73
C GLY A 49 7.60 0.83 4.52
N LEU A 50 7.36 2.12 4.78
CA LEU A 50 6.14 2.61 5.45
C LEU A 50 4.87 2.14 4.73
N PHE A 51 4.87 2.19 3.40
CA PHE A 51 3.74 1.75 2.59
C PHE A 51 3.53 0.26 2.65
N PHE A 52 4.59 -0.54 2.64
CA PHE A 52 4.51 -1.99 2.82
C PHE A 52 3.87 -2.33 4.18
N PHE A 53 4.33 -1.70 5.27
CA PHE A 53 3.72 -1.89 6.60
C PHE A 53 2.26 -1.45 6.65
N TYR A 54 1.92 -0.33 6.01
CA TYR A 54 0.55 0.16 5.93
C TYR A 54 -0.38 -0.83 5.21
N ASN A 55 0.05 -1.34 4.05
CA ASN A 55 -0.72 -2.35 3.30
C ASN A 55 -0.84 -3.67 4.08
N GLY A 56 0.23 -4.10 4.77
CA GLY A 56 0.20 -5.26 5.64
C GLY A 56 -0.78 -5.12 6.82
N ALA A 57 -0.84 -3.94 7.45
CA ALA A 57 -1.81 -3.67 8.52
C ALA A 57 -3.26 -3.70 8.00
N ILE A 58 -3.52 -3.11 6.83
CA ILE A 58 -4.85 -3.19 6.19
C ILE A 58 -5.20 -4.62 5.82
N LEU A 59 -4.25 -5.38 5.28
CA LEU A 59 -4.44 -6.79 4.93
C LEU A 59 -4.84 -7.58 6.18
N PHE A 60 -4.18 -7.36 7.32
CA PHE A 60 -4.51 -7.99 8.59
C PHE A 60 -5.91 -7.63 9.08
N ILE A 61 -6.28 -6.35 9.05
CA ILE A 61 -7.62 -5.89 9.44
C ILE A 61 -8.69 -6.47 8.49
N ALA A 62 -8.44 -6.46 7.19
CA ALA A 62 -9.33 -7.01 6.17
C ALA A 62 -9.51 -8.53 6.34
N PHE A 63 -8.44 -9.22 6.74
CA PHE A 63 -8.46 -10.65 7.05
C PHE A 63 -9.36 -10.95 8.24
N ILE A 64 -9.18 -10.25 9.37
CA ILE A 64 -10.03 -10.41 10.57
C ILE A 64 -11.50 -10.13 10.24
N LYS A 65 -11.78 -9.09 9.45
CA LYS A 65 -13.16 -8.71 9.09
C LYS A 65 -13.75 -9.55 7.93
N HIS A 66 -13.03 -10.55 7.42
CA HIS A 66 -13.44 -11.41 6.31
C HIS A 66 -13.94 -10.65 5.06
N TYR A 67 -13.40 -9.46 4.79
CA TYR A 67 -13.76 -8.67 3.62
C TYR A 67 -13.06 -9.21 2.37
N LYS A 68 -13.59 -10.27 1.76
CA LYS A 68 -12.97 -11.00 0.62
C LYS A 68 -12.41 -10.08 -0.47
N ARG A 69 -13.15 -9.05 -0.89
CA ARG A 69 -12.68 -8.10 -1.91
C ARG A 69 -11.52 -7.23 -1.44
N THR A 70 -11.61 -6.73 -0.21
CA THR A 70 -10.58 -5.89 0.41
C THR A 70 -9.31 -6.69 0.67
N ILE A 71 -9.42 -7.97 1.08
CA ILE A 71 -8.29 -8.88 1.26
C ILE A 71 -7.53 -9.05 -0.06
N ILE A 72 -8.21 -9.33 -1.17
CA ILE A 72 -7.56 -9.52 -2.48
C ILE A 72 -6.82 -8.25 -2.90
N LEU A 73 -7.45 -7.09 -2.77
CA LEU A 73 -6.80 -5.82 -3.13
C LEU A 73 -5.62 -5.50 -2.22
N ALA A 74 -5.79 -5.62 -0.89
CA ALA A 74 -4.70 -5.38 0.06
C ALA A 74 -3.54 -6.35 -0.18
N LEU A 75 -3.82 -7.59 -0.57
CA LEU A 75 -2.81 -8.59 -0.91
C LEU A 75 -2.03 -8.17 -2.15
N ILE A 76 -2.73 -7.79 -3.23
CA ILE A 76 -2.12 -7.28 -4.46
C ILE A 76 -1.23 -6.05 -4.17
N LEU A 77 -1.75 -5.08 -3.41
CA LEU A 77 -0.99 -3.89 -3.03
C LEU A 77 0.23 -4.24 -2.15
N THR A 78 0.10 -5.20 -1.23
CA THR A 78 1.20 -5.65 -0.38
C THR A 78 2.32 -6.26 -1.23
N ILE A 79 1.98 -7.13 -2.20
CA ILE A 79 2.96 -7.73 -3.12
C ILE A 79 3.63 -6.64 -3.99
N LEU A 80 2.85 -5.72 -4.56
CA LEU A 80 3.38 -4.59 -5.34
C LEU A 80 4.34 -3.74 -4.50
N SER A 81 3.96 -3.40 -3.27
CA SER A 81 4.81 -2.63 -2.36
C SER A 81 6.07 -3.39 -1.94
N MET A 82 6.01 -4.71 -1.79
CA MET A 82 7.17 -5.56 -1.50
C MET A 82 8.17 -5.55 -2.67
N ILE A 83 7.69 -5.64 -3.92
CA ILE A 83 8.54 -5.57 -5.11
C ILE A 83 9.22 -4.20 -5.20
N LEU A 84 8.47 -3.11 -4.99
CA LEU A 84 9.02 -1.75 -5.01
C LEU A 84 10.03 -1.51 -3.90
N LEU A 85 9.77 -2.02 -2.69
CA LEU A 85 10.71 -1.98 -1.57
C LEU A 85 11.99 -2.76 -1.91
N GLY A 86 11.87 -3.98 -2.44
CA GLY A 86 13.03 -4.79 -2.85
C GLY A 86 13.87 -4.11 -3.94
N LEU A 87 13.24 -3.50 -4.94
CA LEU A 87 13.93 -2.70 -5.96
C LEU A 87 14.63 -1.49 -5.34
N SER A 88 13.99 -0.79 -4.40
CA SER A 88 14.61 0.36 -3.72
C SER A 88 15.81 -0.04 -2.87
N MET A 89 15.74 -1.18 -2.17
CA MET A 89 16.86 -1.75 -1.42
C MET A 89 18.02 -2.15 -2.33
N TYR A 90 17.71 -2.76 -3.48
CA TYR A 90 18.72 -3.12 -4.48
C TYR A 90 19.44 -1.89 -5.02
N LEU A 91 18.70 -0.86 -5.43
CA LEU A 91 19.28 0.41 -5.90
C LEU A 91 20.07 1.12 -4.79
N TYR A 92 19.60 1.07 -3.55
CA TYR A 92 20.33 1.60 -2.40
C TYR A 92 21.67 0.89 -2.22
N ALA A 93 21.69 -0.44 -2.25
CA ALA A 93 22.91 -1.23 -2.11
C ALA A 93 23.90 -0.96 -3.26
N LEU A 94 23.40 -0.79 -4.49
CA LEU A 94 24.22 -0.44 -5.65
C LEU A 94 24.79 0.98 -5.54
N THR A 95 24.01 1.94 -5.04
CA THR A 95 24.46 3.34 -4.84
C THR A 95 25.53 3.45 -3.76
N ASN A 96 25.48 2.58 -2.74
CA ASN A 96 26.40 2.60 -1.60
C ASN A 96 27.54 1.56 -1.70
N ASN A 97 27.71 0.89 -2.84
CA ASN A 97 28.72 -0.17 -3.04
C ASN A 97 28.70 -1.24 -1.95
N LEU A 98 27.50 -1.68 -1.54
CA LEU A 98 27.31 -2.70 -0.50
C LEU A 98 27.31 -4.14 -1.04
N PHE A 99 27.76 -4.34 -2.28
CA PHE A 99 27.85 -5.64 -2.96
C PHE A 99 29.29 -6.12 -3.10
#